data_AF-A0A7J4NUB9-F1
#
_entry.id   AF-A0A7J4NUB9-F1
#
_cell.length_a   1.000
_cell.length_b   1.000
_cell.length_c   1.000
_cell.angle_alpha   90.00
_cell.angle_beta   90.00
_cell.angle_gamma   90.00
#
_symmetry.space_group_name_H-M   'P 1'
#
loop_
_entity.id
_entity.type
_entity.pdbx_description
1 polymer ?
#
loop_
_entity_poly.entity_id
_entity_poly.type
_entity_poly.pdbx_seq_one_letter_code
_entity_poly.pdbx_strand_id
1 'polypeptide(L)'
;KTIYVVPRPRILLVSPDADSPLYKVLRSLYETNTASSLDGANLTNYKAVVLDNINEGRLSGNSIGKLREYTASGGGLLVVGGDNSYDY
;
A
#
# COMPACT_ATOMS: atom_id res chain seq x y z
N LYS A 1 -27.68 1.31 24.93
CA LYS A 1 -26.21 1.23 24.78
C LYS A 1 -25.94 0.78 23.35
N THR A 2 -25.53 1.69 22.48
CA THR A 2 -25.40 1.40 21.04
C THR A 2 -23.93 1.18 20.73
N ILE A 3 -23.56 -0.02 20.32
CA ILE A 3 -22.20 -0.34 19.90
C ILE A 3 -22.06 0.18 18.47
N TYR A 4 -21.25 1.23 18.28
CA TYR A 4 -20.94 1.76 16.96
C TYR A 4 -19.69 1.04 16.44
N VAL A 5 -19.88 0.15 15.48
CA VAL A 5 -18.76 -0.52 14.82
C VAL A 5 -18.33 0.33 13.64
N VAL A 6 -17.15 0.95 13.73
CA VAL A 6 -16.54 1.65 12.60
C VAL A 6 -15.96 0.60 11.65
N PRO A 7 -16.36 0.57 10.36
CA PRO A 7 -15.75 -0.32 9.38
C PRO A 7 -14.25 -0.07 9.32
N ARG A 8 -13.44 -1.13 9.37
CA ARG A 8 -11.99 -0.99 9.24
C ARG A 8 -11.66 -0.43 7.85
N PRO A 9 -10.85 0.62 7.75
CA PRO A 9 -10.46 1.13 6.45
C PRO A 9 -9.61 0.09 5.72
N ARG A 10 -9.87 -0.02 4.41
CA ARG A 10 -9.10 -0.88 3.50
C ARG A 10 -7.82 -0.19 3.08
N ILE A 11 -6.70 -0.88 3.23
CA ILE A 11 -5.38 -0.40 2.81
C ILE A 11 -4.69 -1.45 1.92
N LEU A 12 -3.89 -0.96 0.97
CA LEU A 12 -3.09 -1.82 0.10
C LEU A 12 -1.64 -1.76 0.55
N LEU A 13 -1.06 -2.89 0.92
CA LEU A 13 0.37 -3.05 1.13
C LEU A 13 0.99 -3.66 -0.12
N VAL A 14 1.95 -2.96 -0.71
CA VAL A 14 2.77 -3.45 -1.81
C VAL A 14 4.14 -3.77 -1.24
N SER A 15 4.46 -5.06 -1.18
CA SER A 15 5.73 -5.55 -0.62
C SER A 15 6.21 -6.77 -1.41
N PRO A 16 7.51 -6.92 -1.65
CA PRO A 16 8.06 -8.18 -2.16
C PRO A 16 8.00 -9.29 -1.11
N ASP A 17 7.91 -8.93 0.17
CA ASP A 17 7.85 -9.86 1.31
C ASP A 17 6.58 -9.64 2.13
N ALA A 18 5.69 -10.62 2.09
CA ALA A 18 4.41 -10.58 2.81
C ALA A 18 4.55 -10.87 4.31
N ASP A 19 5.75 -11.13 4.83
CA ASP A 19 5.99 -11.44 6.25
C ASP A 19 6.63 -10.29 7.06
N SER A 20 6.70 -9.08 6.48
CA SER A 20 7.31 -7.92 7.14
C SER A 20 6.65 -7.61 8.50
N PRO A 21 7.41 -7.14 9.52
CA PRO A 21 6.83 -6.70 10.79
C PRO A 21 5.73 -5.64 10.59
N LEU A 22 5.88 -4.79 9.58
CA LEU A 22 4.90 -3.78 9.21
C LEU A 22 3.58 -4.42 8.75
N TYR A 23 3.62 -5.46 7.91
CA TYR A 23 2.42 -6.21 7.52
C TYR A 23 1.65 -6.73 8.74
N LYS A 24 2.36 -7.32 9.71
CA LYS A 24 1.73 -7.90 10.91
C LYS A 24 0.99 -6.85 11.73
N VAL A 25 1.58 -5.66 11.88
CA VAL A 25 0.94 -4.52 12.56
C VAL A 25 -0.27 -4.03 11.76
N LEU A 26 -0.11 -3.80 10.46
CA LEU A 26 -1.16 -3.28 9.59
C LEU A 26 -2.38 -4.19 9.54
N ARG A 27 -2.18 -5.51 9.39
CA ARG A 27 -3.25 -6.51 9.36
C ARG A 27 -4.03 -6.59 10.67
N SER A 28 -3.41 -6.25 11.81
CA SER A 28 -4.09 -6.25 13.10
C SER A 28 -5.07 -5.07 13.23
N LEU A 29 -4.73 -3.93 12.62
CA LEU A 29 -5.46 -2.66 12.77
C LEU A 29 -6.44 -2.40 11.62
N TYR A 30 -6.13 -2.85 10.41
CA TYR A 30 -6.82 -2.50 9.18
C TYR A 30 -7.22 -3.73 8.36
N GLU A 31 -8.09 -3.52 7.37
CA GLU A 31 -8.34 -4.51 6.33
C GLU A 31 -7.23 -4.37 5.29
N THR A 32 -6.15 -5.14 5.48
CA THR A 32 -4.92 -5.03 4.67
C THR A 32 -4.92 -6.06 3.54
N ASN A 33 -4.94 -5.57 2.31
CA ASN A 33 -4.68 -6.37 1.12
C ASN A 33 -3.21 -6.30 0.76
N THR A 34 -2.61 -7.42 0.38
CA THR A 34 -1.21 -7.48 -0.06
C THR A 34 -1.11 -7.69 -1.56
N ALA A 35 -0.22 -6.98 -2.21
CA ALA A 35 0.12 -7.19 -3.62
C ALA A 35 1.64 -7.17 -3.81
N SER A 36 2.14 -7.97 -4.75
CA SER A 36 3.56 -7.98 -5.12
C SER A 36 3.93 -6.91 -6.16
N SER A 37 2.92 -6.33 -6.82
CA SER A 37 3.02 -5.25 -7.80
C SER A 37 1.75 -4.40 -7.77
N LEU A 38 1.87 -3.15 -8.22
CA LEU A 38 0.75 -2.23 -8.48
C LEU A 38 0.08 -2.47 -9.83
N ASP A 39 0.69 -3.27 -10.71
CA ASP A 39 0.17 -3.57 -12.03
C ASP A 39 -1.11 -4.41 -11.90
N GLY A 40 -2.26 -3.78 -12.14
CA GLY A 40 -3.59 -4.39 -12.02
C GLY A 40 -4.36 -4.02 -10.75
N ALA A 41 -3.73 -3.36 -9.78
CA ALA A 41 -4.41 -2.87 -8.59
C ALA A 41 -5.30 -1.66 -8.91
N ASN A 42 -6.54 -1.68 -8.42
CA ASN A 42 -7.42 -0.51 -8.43
C ASN A 42 -7.28 0.27 -7.11
N LEU A 43 -6.50 1.34 -7.13
CA LEU A 43 -6.15 2.13 -5.95
C LEU A 43 -7.34 2.86 -5.31
N THR A 44 -8.38 3.14 -6.09
CA THR A 44 -9.57 3.89 -5.62
C THR A 44 -10.36 3.18 -4.52
N ASN A 45 -10.21 1.86 -4.39
CA ASN A 45 -10.86 1.06 -3.36
C ASN A 45 -10.18 1.16 -1.98
N TYR A 46 -8.97 1.74 -1.93
CA TYR A 46 -8.13 1.78 -0.75
C TYR A 46 -7.97 3.20 -0.23
N LYS A 47 -8.05 3.36 1.10
CA LYS A 47 -7.85 4.66 1.78
C LYS A 47 -6.38 5.07 1.81
N ALA A 48 -5.49 4.09 1.87
CA ALA A 48 -4.06 4.31 1.77
C ALA A 48 -3.37 3.18 1.02
N VAL A 49 -2.28 3.52 0.35
CA VAL A 49 -1.33 2.60 -0.27
C VAL A 49 0.00 2.71 0.46
N VAL A 50 0.55 1.57 0.86
CA VAL A 50 1.84 1.46 1.53
C VAL A 50 2.79 0.73 0.59
N LEU A 51 3.90 1.36 0.25
CA LEU A 51 5.01 0.73 -0.47
C LEU A 51 6.07 0.35 0.56
N ASP A 52 6.38 -0.94 0.69
CA ASP A 52 7.32 -1.48 1.66
C ASP A 52 8.45 -2.21 0.94
N ASN A 53 9.67 -1.70 1.09
CA ASN A 53 10.89 -2.27 0.51
C ASN A 53 10.82 -2.51 -1.02
N ILE A 54 10.27 -1.55 -1.76
CA ILE A 54 10.06 -1.63 -3.21
C ILE A 54 11.19 -0.89 -3.95
N ASN A 55 11.84 -1.59 -4.90
CA ASN A 55 12.80 -1.01 -5.84
C ASN A 55 12.12 -0.39 -7.07
N GLU A 56 12.82 0.52 -7.74
CA GLU A 56 12.43 1.23 -8.95
C GLU A 56 12.08 0.30 -10.12
N GLY A 57 12.80 -0.81 -10.28
CA GLY A 57 12.50 -1.85 -11.27
C GLY A 57 11.15 -2.54 -11.09
N ARG A 58 10.53 -2.45 -9.91
CA ARG A 58 9.16 -2.94 -9.64
C ARG A 58 8.08 -1.88 -9.84
N LEU A 59 8.46 -0.63 -10.09
CA LEU A 59 7.52 0.47 -10.34
C LEU A 59 7.54 0.82 -11.83
N SER A 60 6.61 0.24 -12.58
CA SER A 60 6.39 0.60 -13.97
C SER A 60 5.97 2.08 -14.10
N GLY A 61 6.27 2.74 -15.22
CA GLY A 61 5.84 4.13 -15.46
C GLY A 61 4.31 4.31 -15.38
N ASN A 62 3.55 3.27 -15.72
CA ASN A 62 2.10 3.24 -15.55
C ASN A 62 1.70 3.21 -14.06
N SER A 63 2.39 2.40 -13.25
CA SER A 63 2.18 2.35 -11.80
C SER A 63 2.50 3.69 -11.12
N ILE A 64 3.56 4.38 -11.56
CA ILE A 64 3.88 5.75 -11.09
C ILE A 64 2.77 6.74 -11.46
N GLY A 65 2.27 6.68 -12.69
CA GLY A 65 1.14 7.51 -13.14
C GLY A 65 -0.10 7.32 -12.27
N LYS A 66 -0.45 6.07 -11.96
CA LYS A 66 -1.57 5.73 -11.07
C LYS A 66 -1.38 6.23 -9.65
N LEU A 67 -0.18 6.09 -9.08
CA LEU A 67 0.13 6.59 -7.74
C LEU A 67 0.02 8.12 -7.68
N ARG A 68 0.48 8.82 -8.72
CA ARG A 68 0.37 10.28 -8.83
C ARG A 68 -1.09 10.72 -8.86
N GLU A 69 -1.92 10.10 -9.70
CA GLU A 69 -3.36 10.41 -9.79
C GLU A 69 -4.10 10.08 -8.48
N TYR A 70 -3.80 8.92 -7.88
CA TYR A 70 -4.35 8.50 -6.60
C TYR A 70 -4.05 9.49 -5.46
N THR A 71 -2.78 9.91 -5.36
CA THR A 71 -2.35 10.86 -4.33
C THR A 71 -2.96 12.25 -4.57
N ALA A 72 -3.00 12.70 -5.83
CA ALA A 72 -3.64 13.96 -6.22
C ALA A 72 -5.16 13.97 -5.90
N SER A 73 -5.80 12.80 -5.92
CA SER A 73 -7.22 12.62 -5.57
C SER A 73 -7.47 12.52 -4.05
N GLY A 74 -6.44 12.72 -3.21
CA GLY A 74 -6.54 12.67 -1.74
C GLY A 74 -6.32 11.28 -1.13
N GLY A 75 -5.85 10.31 -1.91
CA GLY A 75 -5.41 9.01 -1.41
C GLY A 75 -4.14 9.12 -0.58
N GLY A 76 -4.05 8.38 0.53
CA GLY A 76 -2.87 8.38 1.38
C GLY A 76 -1.76 7.50 0.79
N LEU A 77 -0.55 8.04 0.63
CA LEU A 77 0.62 7.27 0.21
C LEU A 77 1.66 7.24 1.33
N LEU A 78 2.06 6.03 1.75
CA LEU A 78 3.17 5.80 2.67
C LEU A 78 4.25 5.02 1.93
N VAL A 79 5.50 5.48 2.01
CA VAL A 79 6.65 4.79 1.44
C VAL A 79 7.60 4.46 2.59
N VAL A 80 7.92 3.18 2.72
CA VAL A 80 8.84 2.63 3.72
C VAL A 80 10.02 2.02 2.98
N GLY A 81 11.19 2.63 3.20
CA GLY A 81 12.45 2.13 2.67
C GLY A 81 12.95 0.90 3.42
N GLY A 82 13.86 0.17 2.78
CA GLY A 82 14.55 -1.01 3.29
C GLY A 82 15.72 -1.36 2.38
N ASP A 83 16.35 -2.50 2.61
CA ASP A 83 17.59 -2.92 1.93
C ASP A 83 17.48 -2.97 0.39
N ASN A 84 16.26 -3.10 -0.16
CA ASN A 84 15.99 -3.18 -1.60
C ASN A 84 15.21 -1.97 -2.12
N SER A 85 15.32 -0.79 -1.49
CA SER A 85 14.55 0.39 -1.88
C SER A 85 15.35 1.39 -2.73
N TYR A 86 14.63 2.06 -3.63
CA TYR A 86 15.07 3.19 -4.46
C TYR A 86 16.01 2.92 -5.64
N ASP A 87 17.21 2.42 -5.42
CA ASP A 87 18.20 2.08 -6.47
C ASP A 87 18.99 0.85 -6.01
N TYR A 88 19.18 -0.13 -6.90
CA TYR A 88 20.26 -1.11 -6.78
C TYR A 88 21.10 -1.17 -8.06
#